data_AF-A0A699SB62-F1
#
_entry.id   AF-A0A699SB62-F1
#
_cell.length_a   1.000
_cell.length_b   1.000
_cell.length_c   1.000
_cell.angle_alpha   90.00
_cell.angle_beta   90.00
_cell.angle_gamma   90.00
#
_symmetry.space_group_name_H-M   'P 1'
#
loop_
_entity.id
_entity.type
_entity.pdbx_description
1 polymer ?
#
loop_
_entity_poly.entity_id
_entity_poly.type
_entity_poly.pdbx_seq_one_letter_code
_entity_poly.pdbx_strand_id
1 'polypeptide(L)'
;SKPSSKKEQRKFYMSVLKSHAGWKTEHFKGMALELIKEKFIPVWKHMQDFVPMSSKEESKKVKRSGIKLDQGSSKRVKISHTSIS
;
A
#
# COMPACT_ATOMS: atom_id res chain seq x y z
N SER A 1 18.29 4.01 -11.91
CA SER A 1 18.78 3.35 -13.15
C SER A 1 18.13 2.00 -13.27
N LYS A 2 17.61 1.63 -14.46
CA LYS A 2 17.17 0.25 -14.71
C LYS A 2 18.36 -0.69 -14.45
N PRO A 3 18.21 -1.80 -13.72
CA PRO A 3 19.30 -2.74 -13.50
C PRO A 3 19.82 -3.23 -14.86
N SER A 4 21.06 -2.85 -15.21
CA SER A 4 21.54 -2.91 -16.60
C SER A 4 21.98 -4.32 -16.99
N SER A 5 22.30 -5.18 -16.01
CA SER A 5 22.71 -6.57 -16.21
C SER A 5 21.69 -7.58 -15.69
N LYS A 6 21.55 -8.74 -16.37
CA LYS A 6 20.74 -9.89 -15.93
C LYS A 6 21.09 -10.31 -14.50
N LYS A 7 22.35 -10.17 -14.10
CA LYS A 7 22.85 -10.50 -12.75
C LYS A 7 22.31 -9.54 -11.70
N GLU A 8 22.21 -8.25 -12.02
CA GLU A 8 21.65 -7.23 -11.12
C GLU A 8 20.14 -7.37 -10.99
N GLN A 9 19.44 -7.62 -12.11
CA GLN A 9 18.00 -7.92 -12.08
C GLN A 9 17.70 -9.11 -11.16
N ARG A 10 18.48 -10.19 -11.27
CA ARG A 10 18.32 -11.35 -10.39
C ARG A 10 18.51 -10.99 -8.91
N LYS A 11 19.57 -10.25 -8.58
CA LYS A 11 19.84 -9.80 -7.21
C LYS A 11 18.71 -8.94 -6.65
N PHE A 12 18.18 -8.02 -7.46
CA PHE A 12 17.07 -7.17 -7.07
C PHE A 12 15.82 -7.98 -6.73
N TYR A 13 15.36 -8.87 -7.63
CA TYR A 13 14.18 -9.68 -7.37
C TYR A 13 14.34 -10.60 -6.16
N MET A 14 15.52 -11.22 -5.99
CA MET A 14 15.83 -12.04 -4.83
C MET A 14 15.76 -11.25 -3.52
N SER A 15 16.22 -10.00 -3.50
CA SER A 15 16.17 -9.14 -2.32
C SER A 15 14.74 -8.85 -1.90
N VAL A 16 13.88 -8.44 -2.84
CA VAL A 16 12.46 -8.14 -2.56
C VAL A 16 11.71 -9.38 -2.06
N LEU A 17 11.92 -10.52 -2.72
CA LEU A 17 11.29 -11.78 -2.30
C LEU A 17 11.79 -12.26 -0.93
N LYS A 18 13.06 -12.05 -0.59
CA LYS A 18 13.59 -12.37 0.74
C LYS A 18 12.95 -11.50 1.83
N SER A 19 12.83 -10.19 1.60
CA SER A 19 12.29 -9.26 2.59
C SER A 19 10.77 -9.37 2.77
N HIS A 20 10.00 -9.56 1.68
CA HIS A 20 8.54 -9.52 1.74
C HIS A 20 7.86 -10.89 1.79
N ALA A 21 8.51 -11.95 1.29
CA ALA A 21 7.94 -13.29 1.28
C ALA A 21 8.69 -14.28 2.21
N GLY A 22 9.77 -13.84 2.86
CA GLY A 22 10.56 -14.69 3.77
C GLY A 22 11.45 -15.71 3.05
N TRP A 23 11.74 -15.51 1.76
CA TRP A 23 12.47 -16.49 0.97
C TRP A 23 13.98 -16.52 1.31
N LYS A 24 14.50 -17.71 1.56
CA LYS A 24 15.94 -17.97 1.72
C LYS A 24 16.66 -18.09 0.38
N THR A 25 17.98 -17.92 0.41
CA THR A 25 18.87 -18.09 -0.76
C THR A 25 18.77 -19.47 -1.41
N GLU A 26 18.45 -20.49 -0.62
CA GLU A 26 18.28 -21.88 -1.05
C GLU A 26 17.12 -22.05 -2.04
N HIS A 27 16.02 -21.31 -1.85
CA HIS A 27 14.86 -21.37 -2.76
C HIS A 27 15.18 -20.85 -4.16
N PHE A 28 16.24 -20.04 -4.31
CA PHE A 28 16.65 -19.50 -5.61
C PHE A 28 17.71 -20.36 -6.32
N LYS A 29 18.26 -21.37 -5.64
CA LYS A 29 19.27 -22.27 -6.20
C LYS A 29 18.60 -23.13 -7.27
N GLY A 30 19.13 -23.11 -8.50
CA GLY A 30 18.55 -23.83 -9.64
C GLY A 30 17.34 -23.17 -10.32
N MET A 31 16.78 -22.08 -9.76
CA MET A 31 15.72 -21.33 -10.46
C MET A 31 16.27 -20.46 -11.58
N ALA A 32 15.57 -20.45 -12.71
CA ALA A 32 15.77 -19.49 -13.80
C ALA A 32 15.24 -18.10 -13.41
N LEU A 33 15.75 -17.06 -14.08
CA LEU A 33 15.33 -15.67 -13.84
C LEU A 33 13.83 -15.46 -14.12
N GLU A 34 13.25 -16.22 -15.05
CA GLU A 34 11.84 -16.13 -15.44
C GLU A 34 10.91 -16.61 -14.32
N LEU A 35 11.21 -17.75 -13.69
CA LEU A 35 10.51 -18.25 -12.50
C LEU A 35 10.58 -17.26 -11.34
N ILE A 36 11.76 -16.66 -11.12
CA ILE A 36 11.94 -15.64 -10.08
C ILE A 36 11.08 -14.40 -10.39
N LYS A 37 11.02 -13.97 -11.66
CA LYS A 37 10.15 -12.88 -12.10
C LYS A 37 8.67 -13.22 -11.89
N GLU A 38 8.23 -14.42 -12.24
CA GLU A 38 6.84 -14.86 -12.06
C GLU A 38 6.41 -14.80 -10.60
N LYS A 39 7.27 -15.25 -9.67
CA LYS A 39 7.04 -15.14 -8.22
C LYS A 39 7.11 -13.71 -7.69
N PHE A 40 7.89 -12.85 -8.33
CA PHE A 40 8.03 -11.44 -7.97
C PHE A 40 6.78 -10.61 -8.31
N ILE A 41 6.11 -10.87 -9.44
CA ILE A 41 4.92 -10.13 -9.89
C ILE A 41 3.83 -10.02 -8.81
N PRO A 42 3.37 -11.11 -8.15
CA PRO A 42 2.32 -11.01 -7.14
C PRO A 42 2.78 -10.23 -5.90
N VAL A 43 4.05 -10.38 -5.47
CA VAL A 43 4.61 -9.63 -4.33
C VAL A 43 4.70 -8.14 -4.67
N TRP A 44 5.18 -7.80 -5.86
CA TRP A 44 5.25 -6.41 -6.34
C TRP A 44 3.86 -5.76 -6.48
N LYS A 45 2.88 -6.52 -6.98
CA LYS A 45 1.48 -6.07 -7.05
C LYS A 45 0.92 -5.80 -5.65
N HIS A 46 1.16 -6.68 -4.69
CA HIS A 46 0.73 -6.48 -3.30
C HIS A 46 1.39 -5.25 -2.66
N MET A 47 2.69 -5.01 -2.91
CA MET A 47 3.38 -3.80 -2.45
C MET A 47 2.83 -2.52 -3.07
N GLN A 48 2.48 -2.53 -4.36
CA GLN A 48 1.84 -1.39 -5.02
C GLN A 48 0.42 -1.14 -4.52
N ASP A 49 -0.32 -2.20 -4.19
CA ASP A 49 -1.64 -2.11 -3.57
C ASP A 49 -1.57 -1.50 -2.16
N PHE A 50 -0.48 -1.80 -1.44
CA PHE A 50 -0.18 -1.25 -0.11
C PHE A 50 0.34 0.19 -0.11
N VAL A 51 0.67 0.74 -1.28
CA VAL A 51 0.77 2.19 -1.45
C VAL A 51 -0.61 2.64 -1.89
N PRO A 52 -1.57 2.91 -0.97
CA PRO A 52 -2.90 3.34 -1.34
C PRO A 52 -2.76 4.71 -1.96
N MET A 53 -2.56 4.78 -3.28
CA MET A 53 -2.93 5.89 -4.13
C MET A 53 -2.69 7.28 -3.50
N SER A 54 -1.60 7.50 -2.75
CA SER A 54 -1.32 8.77 -2.06
C SER A 54 -0.82 9.84 -3.03
N SER A 55 -1.10 9.64 -4.31
CA SER A 55 -0.86 10.55 -5.43
C SER A 55 -2.05 10.53 -6.42
N LYS A 56 -3.28 10.32 -5.93
CA LYS A 56 -4.50 10.76 -6.63
C LYS A 56 -5.49 11.41 -5.64
N GLU A 57 -5.08 12.51 -5.01
CA GLU A 57 -6.04 13.54 -4.57
C GLU A 57 -5.84 14.88 -5.31
N GLU A 58 -5.02 14.98 -6.36
CA GLU A 58 -5.01 16.25 -7.11
C GLU A 58 -4.76 16.06 -8.61
N SER A 59 -5.66 15.35 -9.27
CA SER A 59 -6.05 15.75 -10.63
C SER A 59 -7.28 14.98 -11.12
N LYS A 60 -8.41 15.68 -11.01
CA LYS A 60 -9.46 15.78 -12.04
C LYS A 60 -10.61 14.75 -11.99
N LYS A 61 -11.61 15.15 -11.16
CA LYS A 61 -13.01 15.42 -11.54
C LYS A 61 -13.95 14.21 -11.73
N VAL A 62 -14.72 13.92 -10.67
CA VAL A 62 -16.14 13.61 -10.84
C VAL A 62 -16.98 14.49 -9.92
N LYS A 63 -17.58 15.51 -10.53
CA LYS A 63 -18.83 16.12 -10.08
C LYS A 63 -19.83 15.00 -9.80
N ARG A 64 -20.10 14.70 -8.54
CA ARG A 64 -21.35 14.04 -8.13
C ARG A 64 -21.96 14.86 -7.00
N SER A 65 -22.88 15.72 -7.43
CA SER A 65 -24.12 16.09 -6.73
C SER A 65 -24.12 16.00 -5.20
N GLY A 66 -23.99 17.16 -4.56
CA GLY A 66 -24.78 17.57 -3.39
C GLY A 66 -24.93 16.55 -2.28
N ILE A 67 -23.88 16.38 -1.48
CA ILE A 67 -24.05 15.87 -0.12
C ILE A 67 -24.68 17.02 0.67
N LYS A 68 -26.02 17.07 0.73
CA LYS A 68 -26.70 17.90 1.71
C LYS A 68 -26.39 17.31 3.08
N LEU A 69 -25.34 17.83 3.71
CA LEU A 69 -25.08 17.60 5.13
C LEU A 69 -26.12 18.43 5.90
N ASP A 70 -27.36 17.94 5.94
CA ASP A 70 -28.31 18.32 6.96
C ASP A 70 -27.79 17.73 8.27
N GLN A 71 -26.83 18.41 8.89
CA GLN A 71 -26.50 18.19 10.29
C GLN A 71 -27.61 18.83 11.14
N GLY A 72 -28.78 18.21 11.03
CA GLY A 72 -29.88 18.36 11.96
C GLY A 72 -29.44 17.85 13.34
N SER A 73 -29.28 18.80 14.25
CA SER A 73 -29.32 18.61 15.69
C SER A 73 -28.31 17.64 16.33
N SER A 74 -27.25 18.20 16.90
CA SER A 74 -26.82 17.73 18.22
C SER A 74 -27.12 18.84 19.22
N LYS A 75 -28.24 18.63 19.92
CA LYS A 75 -28.67 19.43 21.06
C LYS A 75 -27.51 19.59 22.03
N ARG A 76 -27.31 20.84 22.44
CA ARG A 76 -26.59 21.26 23.63
C ARG A 76 -26.82 20.28 24.79
N VAL A 77 -25.76 19.62 25.24
CA VAL A 77 -25.66 19.13 26.61
C VAL A 77 -24.66 20.04 27.31
N LYS A 78 -25.18 21.00 28.08
CA LYS A 78 -24.42 21.64 29.16
C LYS A 78 -24.50 20.67 30.33
N ILE A 79 -23.45 19.90 30.55
CA ILE A 79 -23.24 19.22 31.83
C ILE A 79 -22.57 20.24 32.73
N SER A 80 -23.37 20.97 33.51
CA SER A 80 -22.88 21.64 34.70
C SER A 80 -23.58 20.96 35.87
N HIS A 81 -22.99 19.85 36.34
CA HIS A 81 -23.33 19.30 37.65
C HIS A 81 -22.67 20.19 38.69
N THR A 82 -23.50 21.05 39.28
CA THR A 82 -23.28 21.65 40.59
C THR A 82 -23.30 20.53 41.63
N SER A 83 -22.26 20.41 42.48
CA SER A 83 -22.44 20.20 43.93
C SER A 83 -21.15 19.95 44.72
N ILE A 84 -20.94 20.85 45.69
CA ILE A 84 -20.45 20.67 47.07
C ILE A 84 -19.12 19.94 47.32
N SER A 85 -18.13 20.71 47.76
CA SER A 85 -17.40 20.52 49.03
C SER A 85 -16.95 21.87 49.57
#